data_AF-A0A3A9VTW3-F1
#
_entry.id   AF-A0A3A9VTW3-F1
#
_cell.length_a   1.000
_cell.length_b   1.000
_cell.length_c   1.000
_cell.angle_alpha   90.00
_cell.angle_beta   90.00
_cell.angle_gamma   90.00
#
_symmetry.space_group_name_H-M   'P 1'
#
loop_
_entity.id
_entity.type
_entity.pdbx_description
1 polymer ?
#
loop_
_entity_poly.entity_id
_entity_poly.type
_entity_poly.pdbx_seq_one_letter_code
_entity_poly.pdbx_strand_id
1 'polypeptide(L)'
;MNDPIWNQTQWHPMDQNWIGEFPDFKDFLGRYKMTWTPEALYILVEIKDDTLYDQHKDPLKLWWDDDCVEIFIDADNSGGEHQYNNNAFAYHIALDGNVVDLDSQKKPVLYNNHVITKRKTEGDVSVWEFELTVYDHTYQEGKTNDPVVLSKNQKLGFAIAYNDNDTSKERENFMGSVFVPGEDKNQGWINADIFGTIVLVE
;
A
#
# COMPACT_ATOMS: atom_id res chain seq x y z
N MET A 1 -14.85 -9.15 3.53
CA MET A 1 -13.87 -10.26 3.50
C MET A 1 -14.45 -11.63 3.19
N ASN A 2 -15.74 -11.77 2.85
CA ASN A 2 -16.33 -13.06 2.43
C ASN A 2 -16.84 -13.00 0.98
N ASP A 3 -16.38 -12.02 0.20
CA ASP A 3 -16.80 -11.90 -1.19
C ASP A 3 -16.33 -13.15 -1.98
N PRO A 4 -17.22 -13.84 -2.72
CA PRO A 4 -16.86 -15.02 -3.49
C PRO A 4 -15.72 -14.81 -4.51
N ILE A 5 -15.47 -13.57 -4.96
CA ILE A 5 -14.38 -13.27 -5.89
C ILE A 5 -13.02 -13.68 -5.32
N TRP A 6 -12.84 -13.59 -4.00
CA TRP A 6 -11.59 -13.97 -3.33
C TRP A 6 -11.27 -15.46 -3.43
N ASN A 7 -12.23 -16.32 -3.77
CA ASN A 7 -11.98 -17.74 -4.02
C ASN A 7 -11.45 -18.01 -5.43
N GLN A 8 -11.55 -17.03 -6.33
CA GLN A 8 -11.16 -17.14 -7.73
C GLN A 8 -9.85 -16.40 -8.04
N THR A 9 -9.43 -15.49 -7.16
CA THR A 9 -8.17 -14.75 -7.30
C THR A 9 -7.00 -15.49 -6.66
N GLN A 10 -5.82 -15.30 -7.23
CA GLN A 10 -4.58 -15.92 -6.77
C GLN A 10 -3.93 -15.10 -5.64
N TRP A 11 -3.34 -15.78 -4.66
CA TRP A 11 -2.44 -15.16 -3.69
C TRP A 11 -1.09 -14.81 -4.31
N HIS A 12 -0.65 -13.58 -4.07
CA HIS A 12 0.66 -13.05 -4.39
C HIS A 12 1.44 -12.79 -3.09
N PRO A 13 2.73 -13.14 -3.02
CA PRO A 13 3.51 -12.95 -1.80
C PRO A 13 3.94 -11.49 -1.61
N MET A 14 4.17 -11.11 -0.35
CA MET A 14 4.98 -9.95 0.03
C MET A 14 6.26 -10.47 0.69
N ASP A 15 7.20 -10.94 -0.13
CA ASP A 15 8.40 -11.68 0.31
C ASP A 15 9.71 -10.97 -0.07
N GLN A 16 9.65 -9.67 -0.39
CA GLN A 16 10.79 -8.87 -0.78
C GLN A 16 11.21 -7.96 0.38
N ASN A 17 12.32 -8.30 1.04
CA ASN A 17 12.86 -7.46 2.10
C ASN A 17 13.43 -6.15 1.52
N TRP A 18 12.77 -5.03 1.85
CA TRP A 18 13.19 -3.68 1.51
C TRP A 18 13.97 -3.01 2.64
N ILE A 19 13.57 -3.22 3.90
CA ILE A 19 14.29 -2.78 5.10
C ILE A 19 14.27 -3.92 6.13
N GLY A 20 15.34 -4.04 6.90
CA GLY A 20 15.46 -4.99 8.00
C GLY A 20 16.16 -6.28 7.61
N GLU A 21 16.18 -7.24 8.54
CA GLU A 21 16.56 -8.61 8.22
C GLU A 21 15.35 -9.37 7.66
N PHE A 22 15.53 -10.57 7.11
CA PHE A 22 14.36 -11.36 6.75
C PHE A 22 13.70 -11.86 8.05
N PRO A 23 12.44 -11.49 8.32
CA PRO A 23 11.75 -11.94 9.52
C PRO A 23 11.52 -13.45 9.47
N ASP A 24 11.39 -14.06 10.66
CA ASP A 24 10.98 -15.45 10.72
C ASP A 24 9.48 -15.60 10.42
N PHE A 25 9.01 -16.82 10.12
CA PHE A 25 7.61 -17.03 9.73
C PHE A 25 6.59 -16.74 10.84
N LYS A 26 7.01 -16.76 12.11
CA LYS A 26 6.14 -16.42 13.23
C LYS A 26 5.99 -14.92 13.36
N ASP A 27 7.08 -14.22 13.08
CA ASP A 27 7.23 -12.77 13.06
C ASP A 27 6.42 -12.17 11.91
N PHE A 28 6.67 -12.60 10.68
CA PHE A 28 5.96 -12.08 9.52
C PHE A 28 5.60 -13.13 8.47
N LEU A 29 4.37 -13.04 7.97
CA LEU A 29 3.99 -13.54 6.66
C LEU A 29 2.98 -12.61 6.00
N GLY A 30 3.35 -12.03 4.87
CA GLY A 30 2.47 -11.19 4.07
C GLY A 30 2.08 -11.82 2.73
N ARG A 31 0.80 -11.74 2.38
CA ARG A 31 0.30 -12.04 1.04
C ARG A 31 -0.92 -11.23 0.70
N TYR A 32 -1.19 -11.05 -0.59
CA TYR A 32 -2.32 -10.29 -1.07
C TYR A 32 -3.01 -10.95 -2.28
N LYS A 33 -4.29 -10.63 -2.46
CA LYS A 33 -5.10 -10.90 -3.65
C LYS A 33 -5.56 -9.57 -4.22
N MET A 34 -5.85 -9.56 -5.51
CA MET A 34 -6.35 -8.37 -6.19
C MET A 34 -7.43 -8.74 -7.20
N THR A 35 -8.42 -7.87 -7.33
CA THR A 35 -9.40 -7.82 -8.42
C THR A 35 -9.74 -6.35 -8.70
N TRP A 36 -10.52 -6.06 -9.74
CA TRP A 36 -10.89 -4.69 -10.10
C TRP A 36 -12.30 -4.61 -10.67
N THR A 37 -12.87 -3.41 -10.62
CA THR A 37 -14.02 -2.97 -11.41
C THR A 37 -13.67 -1.65 -12.08
N PRO A 38 -14.49 -1.11 -13.02
CA PRO A 38 -14.23 0.21 -13.59
C PRO A 38 -14.05 1.35 -12.58
N GLU A 39 -14.56 1.18 -11.35
CA GLU A 39 -14.53 2.19 -10.29
C GLU A 39 -13.30 2.10 -9.37
N ALA A 40 -12.77 0.90 -9.12
CA ALA A 40 -11.73 0.70 -8.10
C ALA A 40 -10.91 -0.58 -8.29
N LEU A 41 -9.71 -0.58 -7.69
CA LEU A 41 -8.98 -1.80 -7.34
C LEU A 41 -9.46 -2.31 -5.98
N TYR A 42 -9.68 -3.61 -5.88
CA TYR A 42 -9.99 -4.28 -4.63
C TYR A 42 -8.83 -5.18 -4.24
N ILE A 43 -8.34 -5.03 -3.02
CA ILE A 43 -7.15 -5.74 -2.54
C ILE A 43 -7.50 -6.41 -1.21
N LEU A 44 -7.26 -7.72 -1.12
CA LEU A 44 -7.36 -8.47 0.13
C LEU A 44 -5.95 -8.82 0.60
N VAL A 45 -5.56 -8.32 1.76
CA VAL A 45 -4.26 -8.59 2.37
C VAL A 45 -4.44 -9.50 3.58
N GLU A 46 -3.55 -10.46 3.74
CA GLU A 46 -3.39 -11.23 4.97
C GLU A 46 -1.96 -11.06 5.46
N ILE A 47 -1.82 -10.52 6.67
CA ILE A 47 -0.57 -10.37 7.39
C ILE A 47 -0.64 -11.24 8.63
N LYS A 48 0.39 -12.06 8.84
CA LYS A 48 0.73 -12.58 10.15
C LYS A 48 1.79 -11.67 10.75
N ASP A 49 1.54 -11.23 11.97
CA ASP A 49 2.35 -10.30 12.76
C ASP A 49 2.01 -10.55 14.24
N ASP A 50 3.04 -10.82 15.05
CA ASP A 50 2.85 -11.18 16.44
C ASP A 50 2.58 -9.98 17.37
N THR A 51 2.95 -8.77 16.94
CA THR A 51 2.90 -7.53 17.72
C THR A 51 2.45 -6.34 16.89
N LEU A 52 1.15 -6.07 16.94
CA LEU A 52 0.60 -4.85 16.36
C LEU A 52 0.94 -3.59 17.18
N TYR A 53 1.68 -2.66 16.58
CA TYR A 53 2.23 -1.45 17.18
C TYR A 53 1.79 -0.16 16.47
N ASP A 54 1.35 0.79 17.30
CA ASP A 54 1.02 2.17 16.92
C ASP A 54 1.56 3.08 18.03
N GLN A 55 2.66 3.77 17.74
CA GLN A 55 3.35 4.63 18.69
C GLN A 55 2.64 5.98 18.86
N HIS A 56 1.92 6.45 17.84
CA HIS A 56 1.47 7.83 17.73
C HIS A 56 -0.02 7.96 17.42
N LYS A 57 -0.78 8.42 18.42
CA LYS A 57 -2.20 8.77 18.27
C LYS A 57 -2.53 9.80 17.18
N ASP A 58 -1.56 10.61 16.78
CA ASP A 58 -1.73 11.58 15.70
C ASP A 58 -1.37 10.88 14.38
N PRO A 59 -2.34 10.62 13.48
CA PRO A 59 -2.09 9.84 12.27
C PRO A 59 -1.09 10.53 11.33
N LEU A 60 -0.81 11.82 11.50
CA LEU A 60 0.10 12.58 10.63
C LEU A 60 1.53 12.63 11.16
N LYS A 61 1.84 11.86 12.22
CA LYS A 61 3.16 11.89 12.86
C LYS A 61 3.85 10.54 12.71
N LEU A 62 4.96 10.52 11.95
CA LEU A 62 5.85 9.36 11.77
C LEU A 62 5.10 8.04 11.48
N TRP A 63 3.99 8.11 10.75
CA TRP A 63 3.09 6.98 10.51
C TRP A 63 3.75 5.81 9.77
N TRP A 64 4.87 6.05 9.11
CA TRP A 64 5.66 5.04 8.40
C TRP A 64 6.54 4.20 9.34
N ASP A 65 6.71 4.62 10.59
CA ASP A 65 7.46 3.88 11.62
C ASP A 65 6.56 2.92 12.41
N ASP A 66 5.24 3.04 12.27
CA ASP A 66 4.24 2.16 12.89
C ASP A 66 3.78 1.06 11.91
N ASP A 67 3.08 0.05 12.43
CA ASP A 67 2.55 -1.01 11.58
C ASP A 67 1.49 -0.47 10.63
N CYS A 68 1.75 -0.65 9.34
CA CYS A 68 0.83 -0.24 8.30
C CYS A 68 1.08 -1.00 7.00
N VAL A 69 0.02 -1.09 6.20
CA VAL A 69 0.13 -1.53 4.81
C VAL A 69 0.44 -0.30 3.96
N GLU A 70 1.49 -0.34 3.14
CA GLU A 70 1.75 0.67 2.11
C GLU A 70 1.26 0.17 0.75
N ILE A 71 0.39 0.93 0.09
CA ILE A 71 -0.08 0.68 -1.28
C ILE A 71 0.46 1.77 -2.20
N PHE A 72 1.23 1.35 -3.20
CA PHE A 72 1.81 2.21 -4.21
C PHE A 72 1.07 2.05 -5.53
N ILE A 73 0.69 3.17 -6.14
CA ILE A 73 -0.09 3.15 -7.39
C ILE A 73 0.35 4.28 -8.33
N ASP A 74 0.64 3.90 -9.57
CA ASP A 74 0.88 4.77 -10.72
C ASP A 74 -0.18 4.44 -11.78
N ALA A 75 -1.09 5.38 -12.04
CA ALA A 75 -2.30 5.15 -12.82
C ALA A 75 -2.04 4.96 -14.33
N ASP A 76 -0.95 5.50 -14.86
CA ASP A 76 -0.60 5.38 -16.27
C ASP A 76 0.68 4.55 -16.51
N ASN A 77 1.27 4.02 -15.43
CA ASN A 77 2.47 3.19 -15.46
C ASN A 77 3.63 3.93 -16.17
N SER A 78 3.73 5.24 -15.93
CA SER A 78 4.77 6.11 -16.48
C SER A 78 6.11 5.98 -15.74
N GLY A 79 6.10 5.50 -14.49
CA GLY A 79 7.28 5.49 -13.62
C GLY A 79 7.68 6.90 -13.18
N GLY A 80 8.94 7.07 -12.79
CA GLY A 80 9.52 8.37 -12.46
C GLY A 80 9.23 8.89 -11.04
N GLU A 81 9.81 10.05 -10.73
CA GLU A 81 9.71 10.70 -9.43
C GLU A 81 8.27 11.14 -9.14
N HIS A 82 7.79 10.86 -7.93
CA HIS A 82 6.43 11.20 -7.51
C HIS A 82 6.30 11.79 -6.10
N GLN A 83 7.41 11.87 -5.36
CA GLN A 83 7.49 12.24 -3.95
C GLN A 83 6.64 13.46 -3.57
N TYR A 84 6.56 14.47 -4.46
CA TYR A 84 5.82 15.72 -4.22
C TYR A 84 5.06 16.25 -5.45
N ASN A 85 4.58 15.38 -6.33
CA ASN A 85 3.99 15.84 -7.59
C ASN A 85 2.74 15.05 -8.06
N ASN A 86 2.24 14.10 -7.26
CA ASN A 86 1.07 13.26 -7.55
C ASN A 86 1.17 12.42 -8.84
N ASN A 87 2.37 12.28 -9.44
CA ASN A 87 2.58 11.39 -10.59
C ASN A 87 2.24 9.94 -10.26
N ALA A 88 2.46 9.55 -9.01
CA ALA A 88 2.01 8.34 -8.38
C ALA A 88 1.70 8.64 -6.90
N PHE A 89 1.19 7.64 -6.18
CA PHE A 89 0.86 7.76 -4.76
C PHE A 89 1.48 6.62 -3.93
N ALA A 90 1.80 6.92 -2.67
CA ALA A 90 2.32 5.99 -1.66
C ALA A 90 1.44 6.04 -0.40
N TYR A 91 0.28 5.40 -0.48
CA TYR A 91 -0.68 5.40 0.62
C TYR A 91 -0.19 4.51 1.76
N HIS A 92 -0.01 5.10 2.94
CA HIS A 92 0.23 4.36 4.18
C HIS A 92 -1.10 4.17 4.91
N ILE A 93 -1.56 2.93 5.06
CA ILE A 93 -2.83 2.60 5.70
C ILE A 93 -2.56 2.02 7.09
N ALA A 94 -2.76 2.87 8.10
CA ALA A 94 -2.52 2.57 9.51
C ALA A 94 -3.57 1.60 10.09
N LEU A 95 -3.23 0.98 11.22
CA LEU A 95 -4.05 0.00 11.96
C LEU A 95 -5.50 0.43 12.25
N ASP A 96 -5.75 1.74 12.36
CA ASP A 96 -7.06 2.35 12.62
C ASP A 96 -7.82 2.73 11.34
N GLY A 97 -7.20 2.54 10.18
CA GLY A 97 -7.73 2.79 8.85
C GLY A 97 -7.47 4.19 8.30
N ASN A 98 -6.70 5.04 8.99
CA ASN A 98 -6.22 6.29 8.40
C ASN A 98 -5.24 6.01 7.26
N VAL A 99 -5.37 6.80 6.20
CA VAL A 99 -4.59 6.71 4.97
C VAL A 99 -3.79 7.99 4.84
N VAL A 100 -2.47 7.89 4.82
CA VAL A 100 -1.57 9.05 4.85
C VAL A 100 -0.60 8.99 3.68
N ASP A 101 -0.39 10.15 3.06
CA ASP A 101 0.69 10.39 2.11
C ASP A 101 1.10 11.88 2.18
N LEU A 102 2.17 12.26 1.49
CA LEU A 102 2.64 13.63 1.37
C LEU A 102 2.02 14.33 0.16
N ASP A 103 1.58 15.57 0.36
CA ASP A 103 1.16 16.41 -0.76
C ASP A 103 2.35 17.05 -1.50
N SER A 104 2.05 17.78 -2.57
CA SER A 104 3.04 18.55 -3.34
C SER A 104 3.79 19.65 -2.55
N GLN A 105 3.33 19.97 -1.34
CA GLN A 105 3.97 20.90 -0.40
C GLN A 105 4.72 20.19 0.73
N LYS A 106 4.90 18.87 0.63
CA LYS A 106 5.57 18.01 1.62
C LYS A 106 4.82 17.94 2.95
N LYS A 107 3.51 18.18 2.94
CA LYS A 107 2.68 18.10 4.14
C LYS A 107 2.00 16.74 4.18
N PRO A 108 1.93 16.10 5.36
CA PRO A 108 1.13 14.91 5.52
C PRO A 108 -0.36 15.25 5.41
N VAL A 109 -1.07 14.47 4.61
CA VAL A 109 -2.51 14.66 4.34
C VAL A 109 -3.24 13.32 4.49
N LEU A 110 -4.48 13.38 4.98
CA LEU A 110 -5.37 12.22 5.03
C LEU A 110 -6.04 11.99 3.68
N TYR A 111 -5.84 10.81 3.11
CA TYR A 111 -6.44 10.31 1.87
C TYR A 111 -7.48 9.22 2.15
N ASN A 112 -8.22 9.33 3.27
CA ASN A 112 -9.21 8.34 3.71
C ASN A 112 -10.36 8.12 2.72
N ASN A 113 -10.52 9.00 1.71
CA ASN A 113 -11.48 8.86 0.62
C ASN A 113 -10.88 8.17 -0.62
N HIS A 114 -9.56 7.98 -0.69
CA HIS A 114 -8.88 7.27 -1.78
C HIS A 114 -8.88 5.77 -1.52
N VAL A 115 -8.65 5.37 -0.27
CA VAL A 115 -8.64 3.98 0.15
C VAL A 115 -9.65 3.79 1.28
N ILE A 116 -10.71 3.03 1.00
CA ILE A 116 -11.64 2.57 2.02
C ILE A 116 -11.15 1.21 2.53
N THR A 117 -11.03 1.08 3.83
CA THR A 117 -10.45 -0.13 4.45
C THR A 117 -11.36 -0.75 5.50
N LYS A 118 -11.31 -2.08 5.56
CA LYS A 118 -11.79 -2.86 6.71
C LYS A 118 -10.69 -3.80 7.14
N ARG A 119 -10.47 -3.88 8.45
CA ARG A 119 -9.52 -4.82 9.07
C ARG A 119 -10.22 -5.72 10.06
N LYS A 120 -9.79 -6.98 10.10
CA LYS A 120 -10.17 -7.94 11.12
C LYS A 120 -8.93 -8.69 11.56
N THR A 121 -8.70 -8.73 12.87
CA THR A 121 -7.56 -9.44 13.46
C THR A 121 -8.07 -10.59 14.34
N GLU A 122 -7.51 -11.78 14.15
CA GLU A 122 -7.74 -12.96 15.00
C GLU A 122 -6.39 -13.54 15.43
N GLY A 123 -6.05 -13.38 16.71
CA GLY A 123 -4.71 -13.75 17.20
C GLY A 123 -3.64 -12.85 16.57
N ASP A 124 -2.65 -13.48 15.95
CA ASP A 124 -1.52 -12.86 15.25
C ASP A 124 -1.75 -12.73 13.74
N VAL A 125 -3.00 -12.84 13.27
CA VAL A 125 -3.34 -12.71 11.84
C VAL A 125 -4.33 -11.57 11.64
N SER A 126 -3.93 -10.60 10.84
CA SER A 126 -4.76 -9.50 10.36
C SER A 126 -5.12 -9.70 8.89
N VAL A 127 -6.43 -9.71 8.60
CA VAL A 127 -6.94 -9.65 7.24
C VAL A 127 -7.47 -8.23 7.00
N TRP A 128 -7.06 -7.65 5.87
CA TRP A 128 -7.50 -6.35 5.39
C TRP A 128 -8.20 -6.48 4.04
N GLU A 129 -9.24 -5.68 3.83
CA GLU A 129 -9.91 -5.54 2.54
C GLU A 129 -9.96 -4.05 2.20
N PHE A 130 -9.35 -3.70 1.08
CA PHE A 130 -9.22 -2.35 0.58
C PHE A 130 -10.04 -2.17 -0.70
N GLU A 131 -10.71 -1.03 -0.80
CA GLU A 131 -11.23 -0.46 -2.03
C GLU A 131 -10.39 0.79 -2.34
N LEU A 132 -9.55 0.71 -3.36
CA LEU A 132 -8.66 1.77 -3.81
C LEU A 132 -9.24 2.43 -5.07
N THR A 133 -9.65 3.69 -4.91
CA THR A 133 -9.99 4.58 -6.02
C THR A 133 -8.69 5.10 -6.64
N VAL A 134 -8.52 4.92 -7.95
CA VAL A 134 -7.30 5.31 -8.66
C VAL A 134 -7.43 6.75 -9.17
N TYR A 135 -6.44 7.58 -8.86
CA TYR A 135 -6.28 8.93 -9.41
C TYR A 135 -4.98 8.99 -10.22
N ASP A 136 -4.90 9.90 -11.19
CA ASP A 136 -3.71 10.12 -12.00
C ASP A 136 -2.99 11.44 -11.62
N HIS A 137 -1.93 11.75 -12.36
CA HIS A 137 -1.10 12.95 -12.20
C HIS A 137 -1.86 14.28 -12.29
N THR A 138 -3.13 14.29 -12.71
CA THR A 138 -3.95 15.52 -12.76
C THR A 138 -4.54 15.89 -11.41
N TYR A 139 -4.43 15.01 -10.40
CA TYR A 139 -4.94 15.21 -9.04
C TYR A 139 -4.37 16.49 -8.39
N GLN A 140 -5.27 17.26 -7.79
CA GLN A 140 -4.96 18.51 -7.10
C GLN A 140 -5.59 18.56 -5.71
N GLU A 141 -4.79 18.84 -4.71
CA GLU A 141 -5.23 18.95 -3.32
C GLU A 141 -6.28 20.04 -3.14
N GLY A 142 -7.29 19.74 -2.32
CA GLY A 142 -8.37 20.67 -1.99
C GLY A 142 -9.33 20.98 -3.14
N LYS A 143 -9.24 20.26 -4.27
CA LYS A 143 -10.16 20.35 -5.40
C LYS A 143 -10.99 19.08 -5.55
N THR A 144 -12.02 19.19 -6.38
CA THR A 144 -12.72 18.01 -6.91
C THR A 144 -11.83 17.39 -7.99
N ASN A 145 -11.52 16.12 -7.82
CA ASN A 145 -10.74 15.33 -8.76
C ASN A 145 -11.61 14.17 -9.26
N ASP A 146 -11.57 13.93 -10.56
CA ASP A 146 -12.25 12.79 -11.16
C ASP A 146 -11.32 11.57 -11.08
N PRO A 147 -11.79 10.41 -10.59
CA PRO A 147 -10.99 9.20 -10.57
C PRO A 147 -10.83 8.62 -11.97
N VAL A 148 -9.77 7.86 -12.17
CA VAL A 148 -9.52 7.09 -13.39
C VAL A 148 -10.55 5.97 -13.49
N VAL A 149 -11.29 5.94 -14.59
CA VAL A 149 -12.17 4.81 -14.91
C VAL A 149 -11.30 3.66 -15.42
N LEU A 150 -11.22 2.59 -14.65
CA LEU A 150 -10.40 1.43 -14.97
C LEU A 150 -10.96 0.64 -16.15
N SER A 151 -10.08 0.08 -16.96
CA SER A 151 -10.47 -0.64 -18.16
C SER A 151 -9.62 -1.88 -18.44
N LYS A 152 -10.21 -2.82 -19.20
CA LYS A 152 -9.53 -4.06 -19.58
C LYS A 152 -8.24 -3.77 -20.35
N ASN A 153 -7.20 -4.52 -20.02
CA ASN A 153 -5.83 -4.40 -20.53
C ASN A 153 -5.10 -3.11 -20.15
N GLN A 154 -5.68 -2.26 -19.30
CA GLN A 154 -4.97 -1.13 -18.73
C GLN A 154 -3.79 -1.63 -17.90
N LYS A 155 -2.67 -0.92 -18.02
CA LYS A 155 -1.47 -1.14 -17.24
C LYS A 155 -1.40 -0.10 -16.13
N LEU A 156 -1.13 -0.54 -14.92
CA LEU A 156 -0.89 0.31 -13.76
C LEU A 156 0.45 -0.07 -13.16
N GLY A 157 1.22 0.92 -12.73
CA GLY A 157 2.36 0.67 -11.84
C GLY A 157 1.81 0.37 -10.45
N PHE A 158 2.23 -0.73 -9.84
CA PHE A 158 1.73 -1.16 -8.55
C PHE A 158 2.82 -1.83 -7.71
N ALA A 159 2.81 -1.52 -6.43
CA ALA A 159 3.46 -2.30 -5.40
C ALA A 159 2.62 -2.24 -4.12
N ILE A 160 2.81 -3.22 -3.25
CA ILE A 160 2.28 -3.25 -1.90
C ILE A 160 3.34 -3.76 -0.94
N ALA A 161 3.38 -3.22 0.27
CA ALA A 161 4.32 -3.60 1.30
C ALA A 161 3.70 -3.50 2.70
N TYR A 162 4.38 -4.06 3.69
CA TYR A 162 4.01 -3.98 5.11
C TYR A 162 5.18 -3.45 5.93
N ASN A 163 4.94 -2.38 6.70
CA ASN A 163 5.83 -1.92 7.76
C ASN A 163 5.51 -2.70 9.03
N ASP A 164 6.58 -3.11 9.71
CA ASP A 164 6.57 -4.02 10.85
C ASP A 164 7.45 -3.44 11.96
N ASN A 165 6.90 -3.33 13.16
CA ASN A 165 7.59 -2.76 14.32
C ASN A 165 7.11 -3.37 15.65
N ASP A 166 7.98 -4.10 16.35
CA ASP A 166 7.60 -4.78 17.58
C ASP A 166 7.72 -3.97 18.87
N THR A 167 8.22 -2.72 18.82
CA THR A 167 8.32 -1.70 19.92
C THR A 167 9.49 -0.73 19.74
N SER A 168 10.18 -0.77 18.61
CA SER A 168 11.29 0.09 18.27
C SER A 168 10.88 1.54 17.98
N LYS A 169 11.86 2.44 18.00
CA LYS A 169 11.64 3.87 17.68
C LYS A 169 11.29 4.08 16.21
N GLU A 170 11.85 3.26 15.34
CA GLU A 170 11.68 3.26 13.89
C GLU A 170 11.26 1.84 13.50
N ARG A 171 10.58 1.69 12.36
CA ARG A 171 10.20 0.35 11.87
C ARG A 171 11.40 -0.59 11.75
N GLU A 172 11.17 -1.85 12.03
CA GLU A 172 12.20 -2.87 12.06
C GLU A 172 12.32 -3.53 10.69
N ASN A 173 11.18 -3.88 10.08
CA ASN A 173 11.13 -4.48 8.76
C ASN A 173 10.20 -3.71 7.81
N PHE A 174 10.51 -3.82 6.52
CA PHE A 174 9.64 -3.35 5.45
C PHE A 174 9.61 -4.39 4.34
N MET A 175 8.49 -5.10 4.22
CA MET A 175 8.35 -6.28 3.37
C MET A 175 7.43 -6.00 2.18
N GLY A 176 8.01 -5.93 0.99
CA GLY A 176 7.32 -5.59 -0.25
C GLY A 176 6.97 -6.77 -1.14
N SER A 177 6.16 -6.48 -2.15
CA SER A 177 5.70 -7.42 -3.21
C SER A 177 6.58 -7.43 -4.46
N VAL A 178 7.46 -6.44 -4.64
CA VAL A 178 8.31 -6.31 -5.82
C VAL A 178 9.79 -6.28 -5.46
N PHE A 179 10.62 -6.89 -6.30
CA PHE A 179 12.06 -6.86 -6.12
C PHE A 179 12.61 -5.48 -6.48
N VAL A 180 13.27 -4.83 -5.52
CA VAL A 180 13.96 -3.55 -5.71
C VAL A 180 15.47 -3.81 -5.70
N PRO A 181 16.19 -3.53 -6.81
CA PRO A 181 17.63 -3.72 -6.86
C PRO A 181 18.38 -2.64 -6.07
N GLY A 182 19.58 -2.96 -5.61
CA GLY A 182 20.46 -2.03 -4.90
C GLY A 182 20.36 -2.14 -3.38
N GLU A 183 21.13 -1.29 -2.70
CA GLU A 183 21.18 -1.22 -1.23
C GLU A 183 20.01 -0.41 -0.67
N ASP A 184 19.68 0.71 -1.33
CA ASP A 184 18.55 1.56 -0.97
C ASP A 184 17.28 1.10 -1.68
N LYS A 185 16.46 0.33 -0.95
CA LYS A 185 15.19 -0.20 -1.44
C LYS A 185 13.98 0.60 -0.95
N ASN A 186 14.18 1.59 -0.08
CA ASN A 186 13.12 2.43 0.46
C ASN A 186 12.76 3.57 -0.48
N GLN A 187 12.48 3.23 -1.74
CA GLN A 187 12.31 4.17 -2.84
C GLN A 187 10.86 4.30 -3.28
N GLY A 188 9.95 3.45 -2.78
CA GLY A 188 8.57 3.37 -3.25
C GLY A 188 7.80 4.68 -3.11
N TRP A 189 8.09 5.44 -2.06
CA TRP A 189 7.51 6.76 -1.79
C TRP A 189 8.17 7.91 -2.58
N ILE A 190 9.20 7.63 -3.39
CA ILE A 190 9.96 8.62 -4.15
C ILE A 190 9.84 8.39 -5.65
N ASN A 191 10.04 7.15 -6.11
CA ASN A 191 10.16 6.82 -7.52
C ASN A 191 9.32 5.60 -7.91
N ALA A 192 8.40 5.79 -8.84
CA ALA A 192 7.48 4.78 -9.35
C ALA A 192 8.15 3.81 -10.34
N ASP A 193 9.39 4.07 -10.78
CA ASP A 193 10.18 3.14 -11.61
C ASP A 193 10.37 1.77 -10.95
N ILE A 194 10.30 1.70 -9.62
CA ILE A 194 10.47 0.44 -8.89
C ILE A 194 9.18 -0.38 -8.82
N PHE A 195 8.04 0.21 -9.19
CA PHE A 195 6.76 -0.47 -9.14
C PHE A 195 6.73 -1.60 -10.17
N GLY A 196 6.03 -2.68 -9.84
CA GLY A 196 5.70 -3.71 -10.82
C GLY A 196 4.61 -3.20 -11.77
N THR A 197 4.44 -3.84 -12.91
CA THR A 197 3.29 -3.56 -13.78
C THR A 197 2.21 -4.63 -13.57
N ILE A 198 1.00 -4.19 -13.18
CA ILE A 198 -0.20 -5.02 -13.23
C ILE A 198 -0.97 -4.73 -14.52
N VAL A 199 -1.65 -5.75 -15.04
CA VAL A 199 -2.53 -5.64 -16.21
C VAL A 199 -3.94 -6.03 -15.79
N LEU A 200 -4.91 -5.15 -16.01
CA LEU A 200 -6.30 -5.38 -15.64
C LEU A 200 -6.94 -6.39 -16.60
N VAL A 201 -7.14 -7.62 -16.16
CA VAL A 201 -7.77 -8.70 -16.94
C VAL A 201 -9.18 -9.00 -16.44
N GLU A 202 -10.03 -9.55 -17.31
CA GLU A 202 -11.37 -10.05 -16.94
C GLU A 202 -11.31 -11.41 -16.25
#